data_AF-A0A1S3TPA4-F1
#
_entry.id   AF-A0A1S3TPA4-F1
#
_cell.length_a   1.000
_cell.length_b   1.000
_cell.length_c   1.000
_cell.angle_alpha   90.00
_cell.angle_beta   90.00
_cell.angle_gamma   90.00
#
_symmetry.space_group_name_H-M   'P 1'
#
loop_
_entity.id
_entity.type
_entity.pdbx_description
1 polymer ?
#
loop_
_entity_poly.entity_id
_entity_poly.type
_entity_poly.pdbx_seq_one_letter_code
_entity_poly.pdbx_strand_id
1 'polypeptide(L)'
;MEDKKRKEKDEEKEEMMKMEEFYALLRRFRDARDRRRKELEELEKSEKKRKVPTEEQSGWVPSFEWEDFTNEVEFRGQPLRFTTPSTASPSPRLTLKKRKNDQHHLHDNSLDLNLAL
;
A
#
# COMPACT_ATOMS: atom_id res chain seq x y z
N MET A 1 -26.85 -50.94 18.46
CA MET A 1 -25.54 -50.48 18.99
C MET A 1 -24.52 -50.20 17.89
N GLU A 2 -24.64 -50.76 16.68
CA GLU A 2 -23.65 -50.58 15.61
C GLU A 2 -23.64 -49.18 14.96
N ASP A 3 -24.80 -48.53 14.80
CA ASP A 3 -24.87 -47.22 14.14
C ASP A 3 -24.14 -46.12 14.90
N LYS A 4 -24.15 -46.21 16.24
CA LYS A 4 -23.43 -45.28 17.11
C LYS A 4 -21.91 -45.40 16.94
N LYS A 5 -21.41 -46.62 16.76
CA LYS A 5 -19.98 -46.91 16.57
C LYS A 5 -19.47 -46.48 15.19
N ARG A 6 -20.33 -46.50 14.17
CA ARG A 6 -19.99 -45.99 12.83
C ARG A 6 -19.85 -44.47 12.83
N LYS A 7 -20.78 -43.77 13.50
CA LYS A 7 -20.79 -42.32 13.59
C LYS A 7 -19.53 -41.77 14.30
N GLU A 8 -19.15 -42.36 15.42
CA GLU A 8 -17.94 -41.99 16.18
C GLU A 8 -16.66 -42.13 15.33
N LYS A 9 -16.57 -43.20 14.54
CA LYS A 9 -15.43 -43.45 13.65
C LYS A 9 -15.34 -42.44 12.50
N ASP A 10 -16.47 -41.92 12.03
CA ASP A 10 -16.49 -40.92 10.97
C ASP A 10 -16.14 -39.52 11.53
N GLU A 11 -16.60 -39.19 12.74
CA GLU A 11 -16.19 -37.97 13.46
C GLU A 11 -14.68 -37.91 13.73
N GLU A 12 -14.07 -39.04 14.14
CA GLU A 12 -12.61 -39.13 14.36
C GLU A 12 -11.81 -38.89 13.07
N LYS A 13 -12.29 -39.40 11.92
CA LYS A 13 -11.64 -39.16 10.62
C LYS A 13 -11.74 -37.70 10.20
N GLU A 14 -12.90 -37.07 10.42
CA GLU A 14 -13.08 -35.65 10.10
C GLU A 14 -12.13 -34.77 10.93
N GLU A 15 -11.97 -35.09 12.21
CA GLU A 15 -11.03 -34.39 13.09
C GLU A 15 -9.58 -34.58 12.62
N MET A 16 -9.21 -35.80 12.23
CA MET A 16 -7.89 -36.09 11.67
C MET A 16 -7.61 -35.30 10.38
N MET A 17 -8.60 -35.18 9.49
CA MET A 17 -8.47 -34.39 8.26
C MET A 17 -8.29 -32.90 8.56
N LYS A 18 -9.07 -32.34 9.50
CA LYS A 18 -8.92 -30.95 9.95
C LYS A 18 -7.54 -30.69 10.56
N MET A 19 -7.05 -31.63 11.34
CA MET A 19 -5.71 -31.55 11.93
C MET A 19 -4.61 -31.56 10.85
N GLU A 20 -4.73 -32.43 9.85
CA GLU A 20 -3.79 -32.48 8.73
C GLU A 20 -3.80 -31.17 7.92
N GLU A 21 -4.97 -30.59 7.67
CA GLU A 21 -5.10 -29.29 7.00
C GLU A 21 -4.44 -28.17 7.81
N PHE A 22 -4.64 -28.15 9.12
CA PHE A 22 -3.98 -27.20 10.02
C PHE A 22 -2.45 -27.32 9.97
N TYR A 23 -1.90 -28.54 9.98
CA TYR A 23 -0.46 -28.74 9.83
C TYR A 23 0.05 -28.43 8.42
N ALA A 24 -0.74 -28.67 7.38
CA ALA A 24 -0.42 -28.22 6.02
C ALA A 24 -0.31 -26.70 5.94
N LEU A 25 -1.20 -25.97 6.61
CA LEU A 25 -1.15 -24.52 6.71
C LEU A 25 0.15 -24.04 7.40
N LEU A 26 0.48 -24.61 8.56
CA LEU A 26 1.71 -24.27 9.28
C LEU A 26 2.98 -24.53 8.45
N ARG A 27 3.02 -25.64 7.71
CA ARG A 27 4.13 -25.95 6.78
C ARG A 27 4.25 -24.88 5.70
N ARG A 28 3.16 -24.54 5.02
CA ARG A 28 3.13 -23.51 3.97
C ARG A 28 3.63 -22.15 4.47
N PHE A 29 3.24 -21.73 5.67
CA PHE A 29 3.71 -20.46 6.24
C PHE A 29 5.21 -20.47 6.54
N ARG A 30 5.73 -21.57 7.09
CA ARG A 30 7.18 -21.73 7.32
C ARG A 30 7.94 -21.67 6.00
N ASP A 31 7.48 -22.41 5.00
CA ASP A 31 8.11 -22.44 3.67
C ASP A 31 8.07 -21.08 2.98
N ALA A 32 6.96 -20.34 3.08
CA ALA A 32 6.84 -18.99 2.54
C ALA A 32 7.84 -18.03 3.21
N ARG A 33 7.97 -18.08 4.53
CA ARG A 33 8.92 -17.27 5.29
C ARG A 33 10.36 -17.61 4.94
N ASP A 34 10.69 -18.89 4.83
CA ASP A 34 12.04 -19.37 4.54
C ASP A 34 12.45 -19.01 3.12
N ARG A 35 11.54 -19.14 2.14
CA ARG A 35 11.75 -18.63 0.77
C ARG A 35 12.05 -17.14 0.76
N ARG A 36 11.24 -16.33 1.45
CA ARG A 36 11.45 -14.88 1.47
C ARG A 36 12.78 -14.47 2.07
N ARG A 37 13.22 -15.16 3.13
CA ARG A 37 14.54 -14.94 3.73
C ARG A 37 15.65 -15.23 2.74
N LYS A 38 15.57 -16.36 2.04
CA LYS A 38 16.56 -16.76 1.05
C LYS A 38 16.66 -15.78 -0.12
N GLU A 39 15.52 -15.30 -0.64
CA GLU A 39 15.48 -14.27 -1.69
C GLU A 39 16.19 -12.98 -1.26
N LEU A 40 15.98 -12.53 -0.02
CA LEU A 40 16.65 -11.34 0.51
C LEU A 40 18.16 -11.54 0.65
N GLU A 41 18.60 -12.70 1.15
CA GLU A 41 20.02 -13.02 1.23
C GLU A 41 20.69 -13.09 -0.17
N GLU A 42 19.98 -13.61 -1.17
CA GLU A 42 20.45 -13.64 -2.56
C GLU A 42 20.54 -12.24 -3.17
N LEU A 43 19.53 -11.38 -2.93
CA LEU A 43 19.55 -9.98 -3.33
C LEU A 43 20.75 -9.24 -2.72
N GLU A 44 20.97 -9.36 -1.41
CA GLU A 44 22.09 -8.71 -0.72
C GLU A 44 23.46 -9.16 -1.28
N LYS A 45 23.61 -10.46 -1.55
CA LYS A 45 24.82 -11.01 -2.20
C LYS A 45 25.00 -10.48 -3.62
N SER A 46 23.91 -10.29 -4.37
CA SER A 46 23.95 -9.75 -5.73
C SER A 46 24.30 -8.25 -5.75
N GLU A 47 23.83 -7.48 -4.77
CA GLU A 47 24.13 -6.05 -4.66
C GLU A 47 25.59 -5.81 -4.28
N LYS A 48 26.13 -6.62 -3.36
CA LYS A 48 27.56 -6.58 -3.01
C LYS A 48 28.48 -6.85 -4.21
N LYS A 49 28.03 -7.66 -5.18
CA LYS A 49 28.75 -7.93 -6.44
C LYS A 49 28.53 -6.86 -7.51
N ARG A 50 27.47 -6.06 -7.41
CA ARG A 50 27.12 -4.98 -8.34
C ARG A 50 27.62 -3.60 -7.91
N LYS A 51 28.34 -3.50 -6.79
CA LYS A 51 29.15 -2.31 -6.44
C LYS A 51 30.42 -2.22 -7.31
N VAL A 52 30.25 -2.27 -8.63
CA VAL A 52 31.13 -1.55 -9.53
C VAL A 52 30.65 -0.10 -9.45
N PRO A 53 31.52 0.92 -9.34
CA PRO A 53 31.08 2.30 -9.36
C PRO A 53 30.50 2.58 -10.75
N THR A 54 29.18 2.43 -10.88
CA THR A 54 28.45 2.97 -12.01
C THR A 54 28.33 4.47 -11.74
N GLU A 55 29.39 5.19 -12.06
CA GLU A 55 29.21 6.50 -12.69
C GLU A 55 28.11 6.33 -13.75
N GLU A 56 27.10 7.19 -13.70
CA GLU A 56 26.11 7.35 -14.77
C GLU A 56 25.02 6.26 -14.87
N GLN A 57 24.20 6.11 -13.83
CA GLN A 57 22.76 5.94 -14.12
C GLN A 57 22.21 7.32 -14.51
N SER A 58 22.41 7.68 -15.79
CA SER A 58 21.93 8.91 -16.43
C SER A 58 20.42 8.85 -16.65
N GLY A 59 19.66 8.82 -15.55
CA GLY A 59 18.23 9.11 -15.54
C GLY A 59 18.03 10.55 -15.08
N TRP A 60 17.06 11.25 -15.65
CA TRP A 60 16.64 12.54 -15.09
C TRP A 60 16.06 12.27 -13.70
N VAL A 61 16.84 12.59 -12.67
CA VAL A 61 16.42 12.54 -11.27
C VAL A 61 16.19 13.97 -10.82
N PRO A 62 14.92 14.39 -10.64
CA PRO A 62 14.63 15.68 -10.05
C PRO A 62 15.19 15.72 -8.63
N SER A 63 16.03 16.70 -8.34
CA SER A 63 16.39 17.07 -6.98
C SER A 63 15.58 18.31 -6.60
N PHE A 64 15.08 18.33 -5.37
CA PHE A 64 14.37 19.47 -4.82
C PHE A 64 15.11 20.01 -3.61
N GLU A 65 15.14 21.33 -3.49
CA GLU A 65 15.73 22.05 -2.37
C GLU A 65 14.62 22.69 -1.50
N TRP A 66 14.94 23.11 -0.27
CA TRP A 66 13.96 23.74 0.63
C TRP A 66 13.36 25.03 0.05
N GLU A 67 14.12 25.70 -0.79
CA GLU A 67 13.77 26.91 -1.51
C GLU A 67 12.65 26.67 -2.54
N ASP A 68 12.54 25.46 -3.10
CA ASP A 68 11.48 25.11 -4.07
C ASP A 68 10.08 25.16 -3.45
N PHE A 69 9.99 25.05 -2.13
CA PHE A 69 8.73 25.05 -1.38
C PHE A 69 8.47 26.34 -0.60
N THR A 70 9.49 27.18 -0.41
CA THR A 70 9.42 28.38 0.44
C THR A 70 9.47 29.68 -0.33
N ASN A 71 9.89 29.64 -1.60
CA ASN A 71 9.78 30.79 -2.47
C ASN A 71 8.31 31.07 -2.79
N GLU A 72 7.82 32.24 -2.37
CA GLU A 72 6.57 32.79 -2.88
C GLU A 72 6.73 32.96 -4.40
N VAL A 73 6.01 32.15 -5.17
CA VAL A 73 6.08 32.21 -6.63
C VAL A 73 5.47 33.54 -7.08
N GLU A 74 6.33 34.52 -7.35
CA GLU A 74 5.92 35.72 -8.08
C GLU A 74 5.58 35.30 -9.51
N PHE A 75 4.30 35.13 -9.82
CA PHE A 75 3.83 34.99 -11.20
C PHE A 75 4.05 36.33 -11.94
N ARG A 76 5.29 36.64 -12.30
CA ARG A 76 5.61 37.75 -13.21
C ARG A 76 5.34 37.31 -14.64
N GLY A 77 4.08 37.27 -14.99
CA GLY A 77 3.61 37.00 -16.34
C GLY A 77 2.15 37.38 -16.48
N GLN A 78 1.76 37.86 -17.66
CA GLN A 78 0.35 38.00 -17.98
C GLN A 78 -0.36 36.66 -17.72
N PRO A 79 -1.55 36.65 -17.10
CA PRO A 79 -2.31 35.43 -16.90
C PRO A 79 -2.40 34.66 -18.20
N LEU A 80 -1.93 33.40 -18.21
CA LEU A 80 -2.12 32.49 -19.33
C LEU A 80 -3.63 32.42 -19.60
N ARG A 81 -4.06 33.02 -20.71
CA ARG A 81 -5.45 32.96 -21.17
C ARG A 81 -5.70 31.56 -21.70
N PHE A 82 -6.13 30.68 -20.81
CA PHE A 82 -6.70 29.41 -21.22
C PHE A 82 -8.00 29.71 -22.00
N THR A 83 -8.06 29.30 -23.26
CA THR A 83 -9.32 29.35 -24.02
C THR A 83 -10.22 28.27 -23.45
N THR A 84 -11.25 28.67 -22.71
CA THR A 84 -12.26 27.73 -22.22
C THR A 84 -13.23 27.41 -23.35
N PRO A 85 -13.51 26.14 -23.66
CA PRO A 85 -14.62 25.80 -24.54
C PRO A 85 -15.94 26.14 -23.83
N SER A 86 -16.63 27.13 -24.37
CA SER A 86 -17.94 27.59 -23.91
C SER A 86 -18.96 26.44 -23.95
N THR A 87 -19.44 26.02 -22.78
CA THR A 87 -20.69 25.25 -22.68
C THR A 87 -21.55 25.90 -21.60
N ALA A 88 -22.64 26.51 -22.03
CA ALA A 88 -23.62 27.17 -21.18
C ALA A 88 -24.38 26.15 -20.32
N SER A 89 -24.47 26.37 -18.99
CA SER A 89 -25.65 26.05 -18.17
C SER A 89 -25.49 26.58 -16.74
N PRO A 90 -26.59 26.83 -16.00
CA PRO A 90 -26.60 27.72 -14.84
C PRO A 90 -26.23 27.04 -13.52
N SER A 91 -25.58 27.84 -12.68
CA SER A 91 -25.17 27.60 -11.29
C SER A 91 -26.28 27.05 -10.37
N PRO A 92 -25.89 26.25 -9.35
CA PRO A 92 -26.38 26.53 -7.99
C PRO A 92 -25.26 26.61 -6.95
N ARG A 93 -25.54 27.45 -5.95
CA ARG A 93 -24.67 27.93 -4.86
C ARG A 93 -24.26 26.81 -3.90
N LEU A 94 -22.99 26.83 -3.47
CA LEU A 94 -22.49 26.05 -2.33
C LEU A 94 -22.89 26.72 -1.02
N THR A 95 -23.61 26.00 -0.15
CA THR A 95 -23.80 26.41 1.25
C THR A 95 -22.70 25.84 2.12
N LEU A 96 -21.87 26.72 2.67
CA LEU A 96 -20.87 26.44 3.70
C LEU A 96 -21.54 26.00 5.01
N LYS A 97 -21.24 24.79 5.49
CA LYS A 97 -21.48 24.39 6.89
C LYS A 97 -20.15 24.10 7.58
N LYS A 98 -19.75 25.01 8.48
CA LYS A 98 -18.73 24.76 9.50
C LYS A 98 -19.23 23.69 10.48
N ARG A 99 -18.41 22.69 10.78
CA ARG A 99 -18.45 22.01 12.08
C ARG A 99 -17.05 21.89 12.66
N LYS A 100 -17.03 22.03 14.00
CA LYS A 100 -15.87 22.22 14.87
C LYS A 100 -15.12 20.90 15.08
N ASN A 101 -13.82 21.09 15.21
CA ASN A 101 -12.78 20.32 15.88
C ASN A 101 -13.28 19.24 16.86
N ASP A 102 -12.69 18.04 16.77
CA ASP A 102 -12.23 17.32 17.97
C ASP A 102 -10.98 16.49 17.63
N GLN A 103 -10.02 16.63 18.52
CA GLN A 103 -8.67 16.13 18.47
C GLN A 103 -8.66 14.67 18.96
N HIS A 104 -8.21 13.72 18.14
CA HIS A 104 -7.72 12.44 18.65
C HIS A 104 -6.34 12.16 18.05
N HIS A 105 -5.35 12.37 18.91
CA HIS A 105 -3.98 11.92 18.82
C HIS A 105 -3.92 10.39 18.81
N LEU A 106 -2.89 9.86 18.14
CA LEU A 106 -2.37 8.48 18.14
C LEU A 106 -2.91 7.55 17.04
N HIS A 107 -2.25 7.57 15.89
CA HIS A 107 -1.35 6.48 15.49
C HIS A 107 -0.49 6.96 14.30
N ASP A 108 0.80 7.18 14.55
CA ASP A 108 1.82 7.35 13.53
C ASP A 108 1.92 6.06 12.71
N ASN A 109 1.04 5.88 11.71
CA ASN A 109 1.14 4.99 10.53
C ASN A 109 -0.18 4.75 9.77
N SER A 110 -1.23 5.56 9.93
CA SER A 110 -2.42 5.44 9.07
C SER A 110 -2.32 6.37 7.85
N LEU A 111 -2.02 5.80 6.67
CA LEU A 111 -2.18 6.49 5.40
C LEU A 111 -3.68 6.54 5.06
N ASP A 112 -4.29 7.72 5.22
CA ASP A 112 -5.68 7.94 4.84
C ASP A 112 -5.76 8.18 3.31
N LEU A 113 -6.26 7.18 2.59
CA LEU A 113 -6.44 7.22 1.13
C LEU A 113 -7.86 7.69 0.81
N ASN A 114 -8.10 8.99 0.94
CA ASN A 114 -9.35 9.60 0.48
C ASN A 114 -9.37 9.67 -1.06
N LEU A 115 -9.87 8.62 -1.70
CA LEU A 115 -10.13 8.55 -3.12
C LEU A 115 -11.52 9.14 -3.42
N ALA A 116 -11.63 10.47 -3.41
CA ALA A 116 -12.77 11.14 -4.02
C ALA A 116 -12.42 11.48 -5.47
N LEU A 117 -13.20 10.93 -6.41
CA LEU A 117 -13.16 11.19 -7.85
C LEU A 117 -13.75 12.57 -8.19
#